data_AF-A0A936FWI6-F1
#
_entry.id   AF-A0A936FWI6-F1
#
_cell.length_a   1.000
_cell.length_b   1.000
_cell.length_c   1.000
_cell.angle_alpha   90.00
_cell.angle_beta   90.00
_cell.angle_gamma   90.00
#
_symmetry.space_group_name_H-M   'P 1'
#
loop_
_entity.id
_entity.type
_entity.pdbx_description
1 polymer ?
#
loop_
_entity_poly.entity_id
_entity_poly.type
_entity_poly.pdbx_seq_one_letter_code
_entity_poly.pdbx_strand_id
1 'polypeptide(L)'
;MKRDFTIDIFEFILANYRPGNVFQFEITADILHPDIVQFILEKVPVGLFRFEIGIQTVNQKANLEVSRKQNFEKTAQIIKSIEHKVEMHLDLIVGLALDYFEDIKYSFESVFKLYPPELQLGFLKFLKGTPVRDKFEQHGFVFDPNPPYQIIKSNYLNENELQQIVIVENALEIYWNKPRAPLTLKYITEHYSIFDFFLGLGSLFVSKRPFHQYILNDVYDTLKEYVIQNFEEDSMLLDMVSIDYYLQHKTKPKSFNNKELERFEKNKVVQYLKLNHHKFRHIMIPINFDYDVLKNENKLISKDSILIIEYNGVEKPKNIIQFEPTFDLFETQNV
;
A
#
# COMPACT_ATOMS: atom_id res chain seq x y z
N MET A 1 10.07 34.65 2.60
CA MET A 1 10.07 34.49 1.12
C MET A 1 9.49 33.17 0.67
N LYS A 2 9.96 31.98 1.12
CA LYS A 2 9.34 30.71 0.67
C LYS A 2 7.90 30.51 1.17
N ARG A 3 7.58 30.89 2.42
CA ARG A 3 6.23 30.71 3.01
C ARG A 3 5.16 31.49 2.26
N ASP A 4 5.30 32.81 2.20
CA ASP A 4 4.26 33.71 1.68
C ASP A 4 3.95 33.38 0.21
N PHE A 5 5.00 33.16 -0.58
CA PHE A 5 4.85 32.74 -1.97
C PHE A 5 4.07 31.42 -2.12
N THR A 6 4.32 30.42 -1.26
CA THR A 6 3.55 29.17 -1.30
C THR A 6 2.08 29.40 -0.98
N ILE A 7 1.78 30.22 0.03
CA ILE A 7 0.39 30.55 0.39
C ILE A 7 -0.29 31.32 -0.74
N ASP A 8 0.36 32.32 -1.34
CA ASP A 8 -0.18 33.10 -2.47
C ASP A 8 -0.54 32.19 -3.65
N ILE A 9 0.30 31.21 -3.98
CA ILE A 9 0.03 30.23 -5.04
C ILE A 9 -1.15 29.34 -4.67
N PHE A 10 -1.24 28.87 -3.43
CA PHE A 10 -2.37 28.05 -2.99
C PHE A 10 -3.68 28.84 -3.01
N GLU A 11 -3.69 30.09 -2.55
CA GLU A 11 -4.85 30.98 -2.63
C GLU A 11 -5.28 31.21 -4.08
N PHE A 12 -4.33 31.44 -4.99
CA PHE A 12 -4.61 31.55 -6.41
C PHE A 12 -5.29 30.28 -6.94
N ILE A 13 -4.79 29.09 -6.59
CA ILE A 13 -5.42 27.84 -7.01
C ILE A 13 -6.83 27.70 -6.43
N LEU A 14 -7.02 27.98 -5.14
CA LEU A 14 -8.32 27.89 -4.48
C LEU A 14 -9.36 28.85 -5.08
N ALA A 15 -8.92 30.01 -5.58
CA ALA A 15 -9.79 30.96 -6.27
C ALA A 15 -10.18 30.54 -7.70
N ASN A 16 -9.44 29.61 -8.33
CA ASN A 16 -9.55 29.34 -9.76
C ASN A 16 -9.78 27.86 -10.14
N TYR A 17 -9.68 26.91 -9.20
CA TYR A 17 -9.84 25.49 -9.51
C TYR A 17 -11.26 25.14 -9.94
N ARG A 18 -11.39 24.08 -10.74
CA ARG A 18 -12.64 23.53 -11.23
C ARG A 18 -12.86 22.10 -10.70
N PRO A 19 -14.11 21.61 -10.68
CA PRO A 19 -14.40 20.23 -10.33
C PRO A 19 -13.55 19.25 -11.15
N GLY A 20 -12.89 18.31 -10.48
CA GLY A 20 -12.01 17.32 -11.09
C GLY A 20 -10.56 17.77 -11.32
N ASN A 21 -10.18 19.00 -10.97
CA ASN A 21 -8.77 19.38 -10.96
C ASN A 21 -8.02 18.71 -9.79
N VAL A 22 -6.79 18.29 -10.07
CA VAL A 22 -5.81 17.82 -9.09
C VAL A 22 -4.48 18.50 -9.40
N PHE A 23 -3.84 19.10 -8.40
CA PHE A 23 -2.56 19.79 -8.52
C PHE A 23 -1.47 18.98 -7.83
N GLN A 24 -0.45 18.58 -8.59
CA GLN A 24 0.69 17.81 -8.08
C GLN A 24 1.86 18.74 -7.72
N PHE A 25 2.42 18.57 -6.53
CA PHE A 25 3.57 19.32 -6.05
C PHE A 25 4.65 18.35 -5.56
N GLU A 26 5.91 18.64 -5.90
CA GLU A 26 7.06 18.05 -5.21
C GLU A 26 7.40 18.94 -4.01
N ILE A 27 7.44 18.35 -2.81
CA ILE A 27 7.73 19.09 -1.59
C ILE A 27 8.79 18.39 -0.74
N THR A 28 9.50 19.19 0.05
CA THR A 28 10.34 18.70 1.14
C THR A 28 9.57 18.88 2.45
N ALA A 29 9.00 17.79 2.96
CA ALA A 29 8.01 17.85 4.04
C ALA A 29 8.55 18.41 5.36
N ASP A 30 9.76 18.03 5.80
CA ASP A 30 10.31 18.41 7.11
C ASP A 30 10.67 19.91 7.25
N ILE A 31 10.76 20.63 6.13
CA ILE A 31 10.97 22.09 6.10
C ILE A 31 9.68 22.85 5.81
N LEU A 32 8.53 22.17 5.70
CA LEU A 32 7.26 22.81 5.46
C LEU A 32 6.87 23.67 6.67
N HIS A 33 6.59 24.95 6.41
CA HIS A 33 6.28 25.89 7.48
C HIS A 33 4.93 25.53 8.13
N PRO A 34 4.80 25.60 9.48
CA PRO A 34 3.54 25.27 10.17
C PRO A 34 2.30 26.01 9.61
N ASP A 35 2.43 27.29 9.29
CA ASP A 35 1.35 28.07 8.66
C ASP A 35 0.85 27.47 7.33
N ILE A 36 1.72 26.84 6.53
CA ILE A 36 1.32 26.17 5.28
C ILE A 36 0.52 24.90 5.61
N VAL A 37 0.97 24.12 6.60
CA VAL A 37 0.24 22.94 7.07
C VAL A 37 -1.15 23.34 7.57
N GLN A 38 -1.23 24.39 8.39
CA GLN A 38 -2.49 24.90 8.90
C GLN A 38 -3.41 25.38 7.78
N PHE A 39 -2.87 26.11 6.80
CA PHE A 39 -3.61 26.54 5.62
C PHE A 39 -4.21 25.36 4.85
N ILE A 40 -3.43 24.28 4.64
CA ILE A 40 -3.92 23.07 3.98
C ILE A 40 -5.09 22.46 4.75
N LEU A 41 -4.94 22.30 6.07
CA LEU A 41 -5.98 21.70 6.91
C LEU A 41 -7.29 22.49 6.89
N GLU A 42 -7.19 23.82 6.93
CA GLU A 42 -8.36 24.71 7.02
C GLU A 42 -9.02 24.99 5.67
N LYS A 43 -8.23 25.18 4.61
CA LYS A 43 -8.71 25.80 3.36
C LYS A 43 -8.73 24.85 2.17
N VAL A 44 -7.85 23.83 2.14
CA VAL A 44 -7.71 22.97 0.97
C VAL A 44 -8.82 21.89 0.98
N PRO A 45 -9.62 21.79 -0.11
CA PRO A 45 -10.57 20.71 -0.30
C PRO A 45 -9.87 19.35 -0.41
N VAL A 46 -10.52 18.30 0.11
CA VAL A 46 -10.01 16.92 0.03
C VAL A 46 -9.80 16.53 -1.44
N GLY A 47 -8.61 16.00 -1.74
CA GLY A 47 -8.26 15.48 -3.07
C GLY A 47 -7.89 16.56 -4.11
N LEU A 48 -7.84 17.84 -3.74
CA LEU A 48 -7.40 18.89 -4.67
C LEU A 48 -5.88 18.86 -4.89
N PHE A 49 -5.11 18.58 -3.83
CA PHE A 49 -3.65 18.54 -3.88
C PHE A 49 -3.14 17.10 -3.79
N ARG A 50 -2.07 16.85 -4.54
CA ARG A 50 -1.25 15.63 -4.46
C ARG A 50 0.20 16.02 -4.20
N PHE A 51 0.81 15.45 -3.17
CA PHE A 51 2.20 15.73 -2.82
C PHE A 51 3.10 14.54 -3.11
N GLU A 52 4.21 14.82 -3.77
CA GLU A 52 5.35 13.93 -3.93
C GLU A 52 6.42 14.34 -2.92
N ILE A 53 6.78 13.41 -2.03
CA ILE A 53 7.69 13.66 -0.91
C ILE A 53 8.89 12.75 -1.06
N GLY A 54 10.00 13.33 -1.50
CA GLY A 54 11.28 12.63 -1.58
C GLY A 54 11.90 12.40 -0.20
N ILE A 55 11.71 11.20 0.35
CA ILE A 55 12.35 10.74 1.60
C ILE A 55 13.76 10.22 1.30
N GLN A 56 13.94 9.58 0.15
CA GLN A 56 15.16 8.92 -0.32
C GLN A 56 15.53 7.69 0.53
N THR A 57 15.92 7.89 1.78
CA THR A 57 16.24 6.83 2.73
C THR A 57 16.06 7.39 4.14
N VAL A 58 15.77 6.54 5.13
CA VAL A 58 15.77 7.00 6.53
C VAL A 58 17.17 7.00 7.14
N ASN A 59 18.15 6.43 6.42
CA ASN A 59 19.55 6.46 6.81
C ASN A 59 20.17 7.86 6.63
N GLN A 60 20.36 8.54 7.75
CA GLN A 60 20.87 9.91 7.74
C GLN A 60 22.28 10.05 7.16
N LYS A 61 23.13 9.01 7.22
CA LYS A 61 24.48 9.06 6.64
C LYS A 61 24.39 9.09 5.11
N ALA A 62 23.56 8.24 4.53
CA ALA A 62 23.33 8.20 3.09
C ALA A 62 22.68 9.48 2.55
N ASN A 63 21.71 10.05 3.28
CA ASN A 63 21.12 11.36 2.92
C ASN A 63 22.15 12.49 2.86
N LEU A 64 23.13 12.50 3.77
CA LEU A 64 24.17 13.53 3.79
C LEU A 64 25.07 13.48 2.55
N GLU A 65 25.30 12.30 1.97
CA GLU A 65 26.12 12.15 0.75
C GLU A 65 25.46 12.80 -0.47
N VAL A 66 24.14 12.85 -0.50
CA VAL A 66 23.36 13.60 -1.51
C VAL A 66 22.98 15.02 -1.05
N SER A 67 23.69 15.54 -0.04
CA SER A 67 23.49 16.88 0.52
C SER A 67 22.07 17.14 1.03
N ARG A 68 21.36 16.09 1.45
CA ARG A 68 20.06 16.19 2.09
C ARG A 68 20.20 16.06 3.61
N LYS A 69 19.65 17.04 4.32
CA LYS A 69 19.46 17.01 5.77
C LYS A 69 17.96 16.95 6.00
N GLN A 70 17.44 15.76 6.22
CA GLN A 70 16.03 15.54 6.48
C GLN A 70 15.84 14.93 7.86
N ASN A 71 14.72 15.22 8.51
CA ASN A 71 14.30 14.51 9.71
C ASN A 71 13.06 13.66 9.40
N PHE A 72 13.22 12.34 9.47
CA PHE A 72 12.15 11.42 9.13
C PHE A 72 10.98 11.52 10.09
N GLU A 73 11.22 11.72 11.40
CA GLU A 73 10.15 11.82 12.39
C GLU A 73 9.24 13.03 12.13
N LYS A 74 9.81 14.19 11.81
CA LYS A 74 9.08 15.40 11.41
C LYS A 74 8.33 15.18 10.09
N THR A 75 8.97 14.54 9.12
CA THR A 75 8.34 14.18 7.84
C THR A 75 7.10 13.31 8.08
N ALA A 76 7.24 12.24 8.87
CA ALA A 76 6.16 11.33 9.22
C ALA A 76 5.02 12.04 9.98
N GLN A 77 5.33 12.95 10.90
CA GLN A 77 4.32 13.74 11.61
C GLN A 77 3.50 14.62 10.66
N ILE A 78 4.17 15.30 9.72
CA ILE A 78 3.49 16.14 8.74
C ILE A 78 2.62 15.31 7.81
N ILE A 79 3.15 14.21 7.26
CA ILE A 79 2.40 13.25 6.44
C ILE A 79 1.11 12.83 7.15
N LYS A 80 1.21 12.31 8.37
CA LYS A 80 0.04 11.88 9.16
C LYS A 80 -0.96 13.01 9.42
N SER A 81 -0.47 14.24 9.63
CA SER A 81 -1.36 15.37 9.91
C SER A 81 -2.24 15.75 8.71
N ILE A 82 -1.77 15.56 7.47
CA ILE A 82 -2.47 16.02 6.25
C ILE A 82 -3.01 14.88 5.36
N GLU A 83 -2.80 13.61 5.71
CA GLU A 83 -3.19 12.44 4.90
C GLU A 83 -4.68 12.35 4.55
N HIS A 84 -5.55 12.91 5.40
CA HIS A 84 -6.99 12.95 5.16
C HIS A 84 -7.42 14.08 4.20
N LYS A 85 -6.50 14.97 3.81
CA LYS A 85 -6.73 16.10 2.89
C LYS A 85 -6.02 15.93 1.56
N VAL A 86 -4.76 15.49 1.62
CA VAL A 86 -3.81 15.51 0.51
C VAL A 86 -3.41 14.08 0.16
N GLU A 87 -3.56 13.73 -1.12
CA GLU A 87 -3.05 12.46 -1.62
C GLU A 87 -1.52 12.51 -1.68
N MET A 88 -0.85 11.43 -1.29
CA MET A 88 0.61 11.44 -1.16
C MET A 88 1.27 10.31 -1.93
N HIS A 89 2.38 10.65 -2.53
CA HIS A 89 3.36 9.75 -3.13
C HIS A 89 4.67 9.91 -2.35
N LEU A 90 5.15 8.84 -1.73
CA LEU A 90 6.40 8.85 -0.99
C LEU A 90 7.49 8.15 -1.79
N ASP A 91 8.66 8.78 -1.92
CA ASP A 91 9.75 8.26 -2.75
C ASP A 91 10.96 7.86 -1.91
N LEU A 92 11.38 6.61 -2.10
CA LEU A 92 12.65 6.08 -1.65
C LEU A 92 13.61 5.92 -2.85
N ILE A 93 14.91 6.07 -2.60
CA ILE A 93 15.99 5.86 -3.56
C ILE A 93 16.95 4.81 -3.03
N VAL A 94 17.06 3.72 -3.78
CA VAL A 94 17.93 2.57 -3.54
C VAL A 94 19.30 2.81 -4.17
N GLY A 95 20.36 2.42 -3.47
CA GLY A 95 21.72 2.44 -3.99
C GLY A 95 22.49 3.73 -3.71
N LEU A 96 22.05 4.54 -2.73
CA LEU A 96 22.83 5.66 -2.23
C LEU A 96 24.12 5.19 -1.54
N ALA A 97 25.10 6.08 -1.45
CA ALA A 97 26.34 5.79 -0.75
C ALA A 97 26.07 5.60 0.75
N LEU A 98 26.77 4.64 1.38
CA LEU A 98 26.61 4.29 2.80
C LEU A 98 25.25 3.68 3.16
N ASP A 99 24.45 3.27 2.16
CA ASP A 99 23.15 2.65 2.35
C ASP A 99 23.22 1.17 2.01
N TYR A 100 23.22 0.33 3.05
CA TYR A 100 23.34 -1.12 2.92
C TYR A 100 21.96 -1.77 2.79
N PHE A 101 21.93 -3.06 2.45
CA PHE A 101 20.68 -3.81 2.26
C PHE A 101 19.73 -3.69 3.47
N GLU A 102 20.25 -3.83 4.69
CA GLU A 102 19.45 -3.70 5.92
C GLU A 102 18.95 -2.26 6.16
N ASP A 103 19.70 -1.23 5.76
CA ASP A 103 19.27 0.15 5.87
C ASP A 103 18.11 0.46 4.90
N ILE A 104 18.16 -0.12 3.70
CA ILE A 104 17.09 -0.01 2.70
C ILE A 104 15.84 -0.74 3.16
N LYS A 105 15.99 -1.95 3.69
CA LYS A 105 14.90 -2.70 4.32
C LYS A 105 14.26 -1.88 5.43
N TYR A 106 15.06 -1.37 6.36
CA TYR A 106 14.57 -0.54 7.46
C TYR A 106 13.87 0.73 6.95
N SER A 107 14.40 1.39 5.93
CA SER A 107 13.79 2.57 5.29
C SER A 107 12.44 2.23 4.68
N PHE A 108 12.38 1.14 3.91
CA PHE A 108 11.15 0.67 3.28
C PHE A 108 10.07 0.38 4.32
N GLU A 109 10.39 -0.41 5.35
CA GLU A 109 9.43 -0.77 6.40
C GLU A 109 8.96 0.46 7.20
N SER A 110 9.87 1.39 7.48
CA SER A 110 9.55 2.61 8.21
C SER A 110 8.61 3.53 7.43
N VAL A 111 8.83 3.68 6.13
CA VAL A 111 7.99 4.51 5.26
C VAL A 111 6.67 3.80 4.95
N PHE A 112 6.67 2.49 4.71
CA PHE A 112 5.45 1.73 4.42
C PHE A 112 4.45 1.77 5.57
N LYS A 113 4.90 1.88 6.83
CA LYS A 113 4.06 2.08 8.03
C LYS A 113 3.29 3.41 8.05
N LEU A 114 3.60 4.33 7.14
CA LEU A 114 2.78 5.52 6.91
C LEU A 114 1.59 5.24 5.98
N TYR A 115 1.53 4.04 5.40
CA TYR A 115 0.50 3.58 4.46
C TYR A 115 0.15 4.61 3.39
N PRO A 116 1.14 5.21 2.70
CA PRO A 116 0.85 6.20 1.68
C PRO A 116 0.04 5.57 0.54
N PRO A 117 -0.87 6.32 -0.11
CA PRO A 117 -1.58 5.84 -1.30
C PRO A 117 -0.65 5.24 -2.37
N GLU A 118 0.55 5.81 -2.51
CA GLU A 118 1.61 5.31 -3.38
C GLU A 118 2.97 5.42 -2.69
N LEU A 119 3.77 4.36 -2.80
CA LEU A 119 5.16 4.33 -2.39
C LEU A 119 6.00 3.92 -3.60
N GLN A 120 7.01 4.70 -3.93
CA GLN A 120 7.97 4.36 -4.98
C GLN A 120 9.31 3.96 -4.39
N LEU A 121 9.86 2.88 -4.94
CA LEU A 121 11.22 2.42 -4.65
C LEU A 121 12.09 2.61 -5.88
N GLY A 122 12.61 3.82 -6.07
CA GLY A 122 13.43 4.19 -7.22
C GLY A 122 14.88 3.71 -7.09
N PHE A 123 15.53 3.36 -8.19
CA PHE A 123 16.95 3.01 -8.20
C PHE A 123 17.80 4.20 -8.61
N LEU A 124 18.93 4.40 -7.94
CA LEU A 124 19.85 5.51 -8.21
C LEU A 124 20.29 5.52 -9.68
N LYS A 125 20.16 6.70 -10.31
CA LYS A 125 20.57 6.97 -11.69
C LYS A 125 21.70 7.98 -11.72
N PHE A 126 22.76 7.65 -12.46
CA PHE A 126 23.97 8.48 -12.54
C PHE A 126 23.86 9.49 -13.67
N LEU A 127 23.00 10.50 -13.50
CA LEU A 127 22.76 11.54 -14.50
C LEU A 127 23.99 12.45 -14.66
N LYS A 128 24.29 12.86 -15.90
CA LYS A 128 25.41 13.76 -16.20
C LYS A 128 25.21 15.11 -15.50
N GLY A 129 26.27 15.63 -14.86
CA GLY A 129 26.25 16.92 -14.15
C GLY A 129 25.70 16.86 -12.73
N THR A 130 25.48 15.67 -12.17
CA THR A 130 25.09 15.49 -10.76
C THR A 130 26.32 15.23 -9.87
N PRO A 131 26.33 15.68 -8.60
CA PRO A 131 27.46 15.42 -7.70
C PRO A 131 27.76 13.93 -7.49
N VAL A 132 26.71 13.09 -7.54
CA VAL A 132 26.82 11.63 -7.46
C VAL A 132 27.61 11.06 -8.63
N ARG A 133 27.48 11.66 -9.82
CA ARG A 133 28.25 11.29 -11.01
C ARG A 133 29.72 11.65 -10.90
N ASP A 134 30.07 12.69 -10.16
CA ASP A 134 31.47 13.13 -10.03
C ASP A 134 32.23 12.33 -8.96
N LYS A 135 31.52 11.81 -7.95
CA LYS A 135 32.10 11.06 -6.83
C LYS A 135 32.01 9.54 -7.01
N PHE A 136 31.53 9.05 -8.15
CA PHE A 136 31.07 7.67 -8.27
C PHE A 136 32.16 6.62 -7.98
N GLU A 137 33.39 6.87 -8.41
CA GLU A 137 34.54 5.97 -8.22
C GLU A 137 34.89 5.78 -6.73
N GLN A 138 34.72 6.82 -5.91
CA GLN A 138 35.06 6.80 -4.48
C GLN A 138 34.21 5.79 -3.69
N HIS A 139 33.00 5.52 -4.18
CA HIS A 139 32.02 4.64 -3.57
C HIS A 139 31.93 3.28 -4.29
N GLY A 140 32.82 3.03 -5.26
CA GLY A 140 32.83 1.79 -6.04
C GLY A 140 31.58 1.59 -6.90
N PHE A 141 30.89 2.68 -7.27
CA PHE A 141 29.66 2.58 -8.06
C PHE A 141 29.96 2.08 -9.48
N VAL A 142 29.15 1.11 -9.91
CA VAL A 142 29.06 0.65 -11.29
C VAL A 142 27.60 0.85 -11.72
N PHE A 143 27.39 1.42 -12.90
CA PHE A 143 26.05 1.73 -13.43
C PHE A 143 26.02 1.49 -14.95
N ASP A 144 24.82 1.36 -15.50
CA ASP A 144 24.63 1.16 -16.94
C ASP A 144 25.15 2.37 -17.73
N PRO A 145 26.06 2.19 -18.72
CA PRO A 145 26.50 3.30 -19.57
C PRO A 145 25.39 3.87 -20.46
N ASN A 146 24.29 3.15 -20.66
CA ASN A 146 23.13 3.58 -21.42
C ASN A 146 22.06 4.19 -20.51
N PRO A 147 21.24 5.14 -21.02
CA PRO A 147 20.06 5.60 -20.31
C PRO A 147 19.16 4.42 -19.91
N PRO A 148 18.63 4.39 -18.67
CA PRO A 148 18.54 5.51 -17.72
C PRO A 148 19.73 5.66 -16.75
N TYR A 149 20.88 5.04 -17.00
CA TYR A 149 22.11 5.10 -16.18
C TYR A 149 21.93 4.54 -14.76
N GLN A 150 21.17 3.46 -14.64
CA GLN A 150 20.83 2.86 -13.36
C GLN A 150 22.02 2.14 -12.72
N ILE A 151 22.09 2.18 -11.38
CA ILE A 151 23.07 1.43 -10.60
C ILE A 151 23.02 -0.08 -10.91
N ILE A 152 24.21 -0.69 -11.00
CA ILE A 152 24.45 -2.13 -11.14
C ILE A 152 25.01 -2.71 -9.84
N LYS A 153 25.96 -2.01 -9.20
CA LYS A 153 26.51 -2.35 -7.88
C LYS A 153 27.29 -1.18 -7.26
N SER A 154 27.66 -1.33 -6.00
CA SER A 154 28.54 -0.42 -5.25
C SER A 154 29.35 -1.18 -4.20
N ASN A 155 30.12 -0.45 -3.39
CA ASN A 155 30.72 -1.01 -2.17
C ASN A 155 29.70 -1.37 -1.08
N TYR A 156 28.43 -0.96 -1.23
CA TYR A 156 27.37 -1.10 -0.22
C TYR A 156 26.31 -2.13 -0.62
N LEU A 157 26.11 -2.32 -1.93
CA LEU A 157 25.15 -3.25 -2.51
C LEU A 157 25.74 -3.99 -3.69
N ASN A 158 25.64 -5.31 -3.65
CA ASN A 158 25.99 -6.16 -4.77
C ASN A 158 24.82 -6.31 -5.77
N GLU A 159 25.12 -6.90 -6.93
CA GLU A 159 24.14 -7.08 -8.01
C GLU A 159 22.93 -7.92 -7.57
N ASN A 160 23.15 -8.96 -6.77
CA ASN A 160 22.08 -9.84 -6.30
C ASN A 160 21.15 -9.12 -5.31
N GLU A 161 21.70 -8.33 -4.38
CA GLU A 161 20.91 -7.50 -3.46
C GLU A 161 20.05 -6.49 -4.22
N LEU A 162 20.60 -5.83 -5.25
CA LEU A 162 19.82 -4.92 -6.10
C LEU A 162 18.70 -5.65 -6.84
N GLN A 163 18.95 -6.86 -7.36
CA GLN A 163 17.90 -7.68 -7.98
C GLN A 163 16.80 -8.09 -7.00
N GLN A 164 17.14 -8.43 -5.76
CA GLN A 164 16.15 -8.71 -4.72
C GLN A 164 15.26 -7.49 -4.45
N ILE A 165 15.85 -6.29 -4.41
CA ILE A 165 15.07 -5.06 -4.22
C ILE A 165 14.18 -4.75 -5.43
N VAL A 166 14.61 -5.09 -6.66
CA VAL A 166 13.75 -5.00 -7.86
C VAL A 166 12.53 -5.92 -7.71
N ILE A 167 12.69 -7.12 -7.14
CA ILE A 167 11.58 -8.04 -6.88
C ILE A 167 10.59 -7.42 -5.88
N VAL A 168 11.10 -6.78 -4.82
CA VAL A 168 10.28 -6.07 -3.82
C VAL A 168 9.50 -4.92 -4.47
N GLU A 169 10.16 -4.09 -5.28
CA GLU A 169 9.53 -2.97 -6.00
C GLU A 169 8.40 -3.45 -6.92
N ASN A 170 8.62 -4.50 -7.71
CA ASN A 170 7.58 -5.03 -8.58
C ASN A 170 6.39 -5.59 -7.77
N ALA A 171 6.65 -6.23 -6.63
CA ALA A 171 5.58 -6.71 -5.75
C ALA A 171 4.79 -5.53 -5.14
N LEU A 172 5.47 -4.48 -4.69
CA LEU A 172 4.85 -3.24 -4.23
C LEU A 172 3.90 -2.65 -5.30
N GLU A 173 4.36 -2.56 -6.54
CA GLU A 173 3.57 -2.09 -7.69
C GLU A 173 2.33 -2.95 -7.97
N ILE A 174 2.47 -4.26 -7.86
CA ILE A 174 1.40 -5.22 -8.15
C ILE A 174 0.33 -5.18 -7.06
N TYR A 175 0.73 -5.14 -5.79
CA TYR A 175 -0.15 -5.42 -4.66
C TYR A 175 -0.59 -4.17 -3.89
N TRP A 176 0.27 -3.17 -3.73
CA TRP A 176 -0.03 -1.93 -2.99
C TRP A 176 -0.45 -0.78 -3.90
N ASN A 177 0.39 -0.36 -4.86
CA ASN A 177 0.11 0.83 -5.69
C ASN A 177 -1.09 0.63 -6.64
N LYS A 178 -1.54 -0.61 -6.87
CA LYS A 178 -2.78 -0.97 -7.59
C LYS A 178 -3.97 -1.31 -6.67
N PRO A 179 -4.03 -0.70 -5.48
CA PRO A 179 -4.69 -1.16 -4.25
C PRO A 179 -5.37 -2.54 -4.34
N ARG A 180 -4.55 -3.60 -4.47
CA ARG A 180 -5.08 -4.98 -4.62
C ARG A 180 -5.17 -5.70 -3.29
N ALA A 181 -4.16 -5.58 -2.43
CA ALA A 181 -4.10 -6.32 -1.17
C ALA A 181 -3.94 -5.40 0.07
N PRO A 182 -4.67 -4.28 0.20
CA PRO A 182 -4.42 -3.32 1.28
C PRO A 182 -4.62 -3.91 2.68
N LEU A 183 -5.61 -4.79 2.89
CA LEU A 183 -5.84 -5.40 4.22
C LEU A 183 -4.74 -6.39 4.56
N THR A 184 -4.40 -7.27 3.62
CA THR A 184 -3.31 -8.24 3.76
C THR A 184 -2.00 -7.53 4.08
N LEU A 185 -1.62 -6.51 3.31
CA LEU A 185 -0.32 -5.87 3.45
C LEU A 185 -0.22 -5.02 4.72
N LYS A 186 -1.32 -4.39 5.17
CA LYS A 186 -1.37 -3.72 6.47
C LYS A 186 -1.19 -4.71 7.62
N TYR A 187 -1.90 -5.83 7.57
CA TYR A 187 -1.76 -6.90 8.56
C TYR A 187 -0.32 -7.46 8.58
N ILE A 188 0.26 -7.75 7.41
CA ILE A 188 1.66 -8.15 7.31
C ILE A 188 2.59 -7.12 7.95
N THR A 189 2.37 -5.83 7.73
CA THR A 189 3.23 -4.76 8.28
C THR A 189 3.21 -4.69 9.80
N GLU A 190 2.09 -5.05 10.44
CA GLU A 190 1.94 -5.02 11.90
C GLU A 190 2.47 -6.29 12.58
N HIS A 191 2.46 -7.42 11.88
CA HIS A 191 2.77 -8.73 12.46
C HIS A 191 4.08 -9.35 11.94
N TYR A 192 4.56 -8.92 10.78
CA TYR A 192 5.68 -9.50 10.06
C TYR A 192 6.53 -8.41 9.36
N SER A 193 7.61 -8.84 8.73
CA SER A 193 8.43 -8.00 7.86
C SER A 193 7.76 -7.85 6.50
N ILE A 194 7.25 -6.64 6.20
CA ILE A 194 6.62 -6.34 4.91
C ILE A 194 7.62 -6.42 3.75
N PHE A 195 8.88 -6.10 4.02
CA PHE A 195 9.95 -6.21 3.02
C PHE A 195 10.21 -7.68 2.66
N ASP A 196 10.36 -8.56 3.66
CA ASP A 196 10.61 -9.99 3.40
C ASP A 196 9.39 -10.65 2.77
N PHE A 197 8.17 -10.25 3.19
CA PHE A 197 6.93 -10.70 2.57
C PHE A 197 6.89 -10.35 1.08
N PHE A 198 7.18 -9.10 0.71
CA PHE A 198 7.24 -8.70 -0.70
C PHE A 198 8.35 -9.40 -1.46
N LEU A 199 9.52 -9.59 -0.85
CA LEU A 199 10.64 -10.30 -1.48
C LEU A 199 10.26 -11.74 -1.81
N GLY A 200 9.67 -12.46 -0.86
CA GLY A 200 9.23 -13.84 -1.06
C GLY A 200 8.06 -13.96 -2.04
N LEU A 201 7.03 -13.12 -1.87
CA LEU A 201 5.87 -13.09 -2.75
C LEU A 201 6.25 -12.74 -4.19
N GLY A 202 7.07 -11.71 -4.37
CA GLY A 202 7.58 -11.30 -5.67
C GLY A 202 8.43 -12.39 -6.32
N SER A 203 9.28 -13.07 -5.54
CA SER A 203 10.09 -14.19 -6.04
C SER A 203 9.22 -15.35 -6.53
N LEU A 204 8.17 -15.70 -5.77
CA LEU A 204 7.20 -16.71 -6.20
C LEU A 204 6.47 -16.26 -7.47
N PHE A 205 6.10 -14.98 -7.55
CA PHE A 205 5.43 -14.42 -8.73
C PHE A 205 6.30 -14.56 -9.99
N VAL A 206 7.56 -14.12 -9.92
CA VAL A 206 8.52 -14.20 -11.04
C VAL A 206 8.75 -15.63 -11.50
N SER A 207 8.85 -16.58 -10.57
CA SER A 207 9.10 -17.98 -10.92
C SER A 207 7.96 -18.62 -11.74
N LYS A 208 6.74 -18.06 -11.65
CA LYS A 208 5.56 -18.55 -12.38
C LYS A 208 5.23 -17.74 -13.62
N ARG A 209 5.47 -16.43 -13.56
CA ARG A 209 5.01 -15.47 -14.56
C ARG A 209 5.99 -14.29 -14.65
N PRO A 210 6.33 -13.83 -15.86
CA PRO A 210 6.99 -12.54 -15.99
C PRO A 210 6.02 -11.42 -15.55
N PHE A 211 6.54 -10.39 -14.86
CA PHE A 211 5.75 -9.29 -14.29
C PHE A 211 4.84 -8.53 -15.27
N HIS A 212 5.01 -8.67 -16.59
CA HIS A 212 4.25 -7.93 -17.60
C HIS A 212 3.12 -8.73 -18.24
N GLN A 213 2.90 -9.99 -17.83
CA GLN A 213 1.91 -10.87 -18.44
C GLN A 213 1.12 -11.62 -17.36
N TYR A 214 0.17 -10.94 -16.73
CA TYR A 214 -0.70 -11.53 -15.72
C TYR A 214 -2.11 -10.92 -15.76
N ILE A 215 -3.10 -11.69 -15.32
CA ILE A 215 -4.46 -11.22 -15.02
C ILE A 215 -4.69 -11.16 -13.51
N LEU A 216 -5.80 -10.55 -13.09
CA LEU A 216 -6.11 -10.38 -11.66
C LEU A 216 -6.14 -11.70 -10.88
N ASN A 217 -6.61 -12.78 -11.49
CA ASN A 217 -6.63 -14.10 -10.83
C ASN A 217 -5.21 -14.61 -10.54
N ASP A 218 -4.25 -14.43 -11.44
CA ASP A 218 -2.86 -14.84 -11.20
C ASP A 218 -2.27 -14.14 -9.97
N VAL A 219 -2.64 -12.87 -9.75
CA VAL A 219 -2.20 -12.06 -8.59
C VAL A 219 -2.65 -12.69 -7.28
N TYR A 220 -3.94 -13.05 -7.19
CA TYR A 220 -4.50 -13.64 -5.98
C TYR A 220 -4.19 -15.11 -5.82
N ASP A 221 -4.07 -15.88 -6.91
CA ASP A 221 -3.66 -17.28 -6.85
C ASP A 221 -2.22 -17.38 -6.31
N THR A 222 -1.33 -16.48 -6.75
CA THR A 222 0.06 -16.42 -6.25
C THR A 222 0.10 -15.97 -4.80
N LEU A 223 -0.65 -14.93 -4.43
CA LEU A 223 -0.73 -14.45 -3.05
C LEU A 223 -1.28 -15.51 -2.10
N LYS A 224 -2.36 -16.19 -2.50
CA LYS A 224 -2.95 -17.30 -1.76
C LYS A 224 -1.93 -18.40 -1.50
N GLU A 225 -1.26 -18.83 -2.57
CA GLU A 225 -0.28 -19.91 -2.47
C GLU A 225 0.90 -19.53 -1.58
N TYR A 226 1.41 -18.31 -1.72
CA TYR A 226 2.49 -17.81 -0.87
C TYR A 226 2.10 -17.81 0.61
N VAL A 227 0.90 -17.34 0.93
CA VAL A 227 0.36 -17.34 2.30
C VAL A 227 0.20 -18.77 2.83
N ILE A 228 -0.39 -19.68 2.05
CA ILE A 228 -0.57 -21.09 2.47
C ILE A 228 0.79 -21.78 2.72
N GLN A 229 1.79 -21.51 1.90
CA GLN A 229 3.10 -22.16 2.01
C GLN A 229 3.95 -21.64 3.17
N ASN A 230 3.82 -20.36 3.54
CA ASN A 230 4.75 -19.70 4.45
C ASN A 230 4.11 -19.20 5.75
N PHE A 231 2.77 -19.17 5.82
CA PHE A 231 2.00 -18.64 6.94
C PHE A 231 0.80 -19.55 7.27
N GLU A 232 0.99 -20.87 7.19
CA GLU A 232 -0.09 -21.86 7.33
C GLU A 232 -0.83 -21.78 8.68
N GLU A 233 -0.13 -21.37 9.74
CA GLU A 233 -0.69 -21.21 11.09
C GLU A 233 -1.49 -19.91 11.24
N ASP A 234 -1.33 -18.94 10.33
CA ASP A 234 -2.05 -17.66 10.36
C ASP A 234 -3.31 -17.70 9.49
N SER A 235 -4.36 -18.31 10.06
CA SER A 235 -5.68 -18.37 9.41
C SER A 235 -6.30 -17.00 9.12
N MET A 236 -5.92 -15.95 9.89
CA MET A 236 -6.44 -14.59 9.75
C MET A 236 -5.85 -13.90 8.53
N LEU A 237 -4.56 -14.09 8.26
CA LEU A 237 -3.92 -13.58 7.05
C LEU A 237 -4.64 -14.07 5.78
N LEU A 238 -5.04 -15.34 5.76
CA LEU A 238 -5.78 -15.91 4.64
C LEU A 238 -7.21 -15.34 4.52
N ASP A 239 -7.84 -14.93 5.63
CA ASP A 239 -9.08 -14.15 5.60
C ASP A 239 -8.87 -12.77 4.96
N MET A 240 -7.80 -12.06 5.32
CA MET A 240 -7.48 -10.77 4.71
C MET A 240 -7.30 -10.89 3.20
N VAL A 241 -6.56 -11.91 2.74
CA VAL A 241 -6.40 -12.18 1.30
C VAL A 241 -7.74 -12.45 0.63
N SER A 242 -8.61 -13.23 1.29
CA SER A 242 -9.94 -13.55 0.77
C SER A 242 -10.80 -12.29 0.62
N ILE A 243 -10.81 -11.43 1.63
CA ILE A 243 -11.56 -10.17 1.60
C ILE A 243 -11.02 -9.26 0.51
N ASP A 244 -9.71 -9.05 0.44
CA ASP A 244 -9.07 -8.23 -0.58
C ASP A 244 -9.42 -8.72 -2.00
N TYR A 245 -9.43 -10.04 -2.23
CA TYR A 245 -9.90 -10.64 -3.48
C TYR A 245 -11.35 -10.24 -3.79
N TYR A 246 -12.27 -10.50 -2.87
CA TYR A 246 -13.70 -10.26 -3.07
C TYR A 246 -14.00 -8.78 -3.38
N LEU A 247 -13.28 -7.85 -2.76
CA LEU A 247 -13.47 -6.40 -2.96
C LEU A 247 -13.00 -5.88 -4.32
N GLN A 248 -12.25 -6.66 -5.11
CA GLN A 248 -11.83 -6.23 -6.45
C GLN A 248 -12.88 -6.42 -7.55
N HIS A 249 -13.92 -7.21 -7.31
CA HIS A 249 -14.85 -7.63 -8.36
C HIS A 249 -16.16 -6.84 -8.33
N LYS A 250 -16.63 -6.39 -9.50
CA LYS A 250 -17.94 -5.73 -9.65
C LYS A 250 -19.11 -6.71 -9.58
N THR A 251 -18.88 -7.93 -10.03
CA THR A 251 -19.82 -9.05 -10.03
C THR A 251 -19.33 -10.10 -9.04
N LYS A 252 -20.25 -10.86 -8.43
CA LYS A 252 -19.89 -11.95 -7.52
C LYS A 252 -18.85 -12.89 -8.16
N PRO A 253 -17.62 -12.98 -7.63
CA PRO A 253 -16.61 -13.88 -8.16
C PRO A 253 -16.85 -15.31 -7.70
N LYS A 254 -15.98 -16.24 -8.12
CA LYS A 254 -15.95 -17.60 -7.57
C LYS A 254 -15.57 -17.54 -6.09
N SER A 255 -16.02 -18.55 -5.33
CA SER A 255 -15.59 -18.70 -3.94
C SER A 255 -14.07 -18.83 -3.90
N PHE A 256 -13.45 -17.95 -3.12
CA PHE A 256 -12.03 -17.96 -2.84
C PHE A 256 -11.80 -18.79 -1.58
N ASN A 257 -10.90 -19.77 -1.71
CA ASN A 257 -10.51 -20.67 -0.63
C ASN A 257 -11.65 -21.46 0.06
N ASN A 258 -12.79 -21.66 -0.63
CA ASN A 258 -13.95 -22.39 -0.09
C ASN A 258 -14.45 -21.88 1.28
N LYS A 259 -14.19 -20.61 1.63
CA LYS A 259 -14.62 -20.00 2.91
C LYS A 259 -16.07 -19.51 2.90
N GLU A 260 -16.72 -19.46 1.73
CA GLU A 260 -18.09 -18.96 1.65
C GLU A 260 -19.07 -19.91 2.38
N LEU A 261 -20.00 -19.37 3.18
CA LEU A 261 -21.02 -20.16 3.89
C LEU A 261 -21.75 -21.14 2.97
N GLU A 262 -22.29 -22.23 3.52
CA GLU A 262 -23.05 -23.16 2.70
C GLU A 262 -24.38 -22.56 2.23
N ARG A 263 -24.94 -23.11 1.15
CA ARG A 263 -26.16 -22.57 0.52
C ARG A 263 -27.32 -22.42 1.52
N PHE A 264 -27.46 -23.38 2.43
CA PHE A 264 -28.50 -23.37 3.45
C PHE A 264 -28.34 -22.22 4.44
N GLU A 265 -27.14 -22.02 4.97
CA GLU A 265 -26.80 -20.95 5.91
C GLU A 265 -26.97 -19.57 5.28
N LYS A 266 -26.52 -19.41 4.03
CA LYS A 266 -26.74 -18.17 3.26
C LYS A 266 -28.22 -17.80 3.17
N ASN A 267 -29.08 -18.77 2.87
CA ASN A 267 -30.52 -18.52 2.77
C ASN A 267 -31.10 -18.04 4.10
N LYS A 268 -30.66 -18.61 5.22
CA LYS A 268 -31.08 -18.16 6.57
C LYS A 268 -30.65 -16.71 6.82
N VAL A 269 -29.40 -16.37 6.54
CA VAL A 269 -28.88 -15.00 6.70
C VAL A 269 -29.65 -14.01 5.81
N VAL A 270 -29.90 -14.34 4.54
CA VAL A 270 -30.70 -13.50 3.63
C VAL A 270 -32.10 -13.25 4.16
N GLN A 271 -32.77 -14.29 4.70
CA GLN A 271 -34.11 -14.16 5.25
C GLN A 271 -34.13 -13.33 6.54
N TYR A 272 -33.19 -13.62 7.46
CA TYR A 272 -33.09 -12.95 8.76
C TYR A 272 -32.82 -11.45 8.60
N LEU A 273 -31.83 -11.09 7.77
CA LEU A 273 -31.46 -9.69 7.51
C LEU A 273 -32.32 -9.01 6.44
N LYS A 274 -33.24 -9.74 5.81
CA LYS A 274 -34.09 -9.26 4.71
C LYS A 274 -33.28 -8.66 3.55
N LEU A 275 -32.16 -9.30 3.20
CA LEU A 275 -31.26 -8.80 2.15
C LEU A 275 -31.93 -8.81 0.78
N ASN A 276 -31.68 -7.76 -0.01
CA ASN A 276 -32.28 -7.60 -1.33
C ASN A 276 -31.57 -8.47 -2.39
N HIS A 277 -31.90 -9.75 -2.40
CA HIS A 277 -31.36 -10.74 -3.33
C HIS A 277 -31.86 -10.60 -4.78
N HIS A 278 -32.85 -9.74 -5.04
CA HIS A 278 -33.25 -9.36 -6.39
C HIS A 278 -32.29 -8.33 -7.00
N LYS A 279 -31.78 -7.42 -6.18
CA LYS A 279 -30.86 -6.34 -6.61
C LYS A 279 -29.39 -6.74 -6.49
N PHE A 280 -29.03 -7.48 -5.45
CA PHE A 280 -27.65 -7.80 -5.12
C PHE A 280 -27.37 -9.30 -5.11
N ARG A 281 -26.15 -9.66 -5.53
CA ARG A 281 -25.56 -10.96 -5.21
C ARG A 281 -24.70 -10.81 -3.96
N HIS A 282 -24.53 -11.89 -3.21
CA HIS A 282 -23.84 -11.87 -1.92
C HIS A 282 -22.72 -12.91 -1.90
N ILE A 283 -21.55 -12.51 -1.39
CA ILE A 283 -20.56 -13.41 -0.77
C ILE A 283 -20.77 -13.28 0.73
N MET A 284 -20.79 -14.40 1.46
CA MET A 284 -20.89 -14.43 2.91
C MET A 284 -19.76 -15.31 3.45
N ILE A 285 -18.84 -14.74 4.22
CA ILE A 285 -17.69 -15.45 4.79
C ILE A 285 -17.67 -15.29 6.30
N PRO A 286 -17.43 -16.37 7.07
CA PRO A 286 -17.17 -16.26 8.49
C PRO A 286 -15.79 -15.64 8.72
N ILE A 287 -15.70 -14.71 9.65
CA ILE A 287 -14.46 -14.05 10.09
C ILE A 287 -14.45 -13.99 11.62
N ASN A 288 -13.26 -13.96 12.21
CA ASN A 288 -13.04 -13.92 13.66
C ASN A 288 -12.50 -12.56 14.15
N PHE A 289 -12.75 -11.48 13.40
CA PHE A 289 -12.34 -10.13 13.76
C PHE A 289 -13.36 -9.07 13.36
N ASP A 290 -13.27 -7.90 13.98
CA ASP A 290 -14.06 -6.72 13.64
C ASP A 290 -13.51 -6.04 12.37
N TYR A 291 -14.22 -6.19 11.26
CA TYR A 291 -13.82 -5.67 9.95
C TYR A 291 -13.90 -4.14 9.91
N ASP A 292 -14.91 -3.54 10.54
CA ASP A 292 -15.07 -2.09 10.54
C ASP A 292 -13.97 -1.41 11.36
N VAL A 293 -13.61 -1.98 12.51
CA VAL A 293 -12.48 -1.49 13.31
C VAL A 293 -11.16 -1.69 12.56
N LEU A 294 -10.96 -2.85 11.93
CA LEU A 294 -9.75 -3.09 11.14
C LEU A 294 -9.63 -2.09 9.98
N LYS A 295 -10.72 -1.87 9.24
CA LYS A 295 -10.73 -0.98 8.07
C LYS A 295 -10.47 0.48 8.43
N ASN A 296 -11.06 0.96 9.53
CA ASN A 296 -11.06 2.38 9.88
C ASN A 296 -9.92 2.75 10.84
N GLU A 297 -9.52 1.85 11.73
CA GLU A 297 -8.51 2.12 12.77
C GLU A 297 -7.22 1.31 12.60
N ASN A 298 -7.17 0.39 11.63
CA ASN A 298 -6.06 -0.55 11.46
C ASN A 298 -5.76 -1.38 12.72
N LYS A 299 -6.81 -1.68 13.50
CA LYS A 299 -6.71 -2.47 14.73
C LYS A 299 -7.44 -3.78 14.58
N LEU A 300 -6.82 -4.85 15.08
CA LEU A 300 -7.41 -6.17 15.09
C LEU A 300 -8.10 -6.42 16.42
N ILE A 301 -9.44 -6.52 16.39
CA ILE A 301 -10.25 -6.89 17.55
C ILE A 301 -10.92 -8.22 17.24
N SER A 302 -10.70 -9.22 18.10
CA SER A 302 -11.33 -10.55 17.94
C SER A 302 -12.84 -10.45 18.07
N LYS A 303 -13.55 -11.00 17.08
CA LYS A 303 -15.01 -10.93 16.96
C LYS A 303 -15.54 -11.92 15.93
N ASP A 304 -16.21 -12.96 16.40
CA ASP A 304 -16.84 -13.94 15.53
C ASP A 304 -18.08 -13.34 14.83
N SER A 305 -18.04 -13.34 13.51
CA SER A 305 -19.09 -12.71 12.70
C SER A 305 -19.07 -13.23 11.26
N ILE A 306 -20.07 -12.82 10.49
CA ILE A 306 -20.18 -13.10 9.06
C ILE A 306 -20.03 -11.77 8.32
N LEU A 307 -19.03 -11.70 7.45
CA LEU A 307 -18.86 -10.60 6.52
C LEU A 307 -19.67 -10.86 5.24
N ILE A 308 -20.55 -9.93 4.92
CA ILE A 308 -21.44 -9.99 3.76
C ILE A 308 -21.03 -8.90 2.79
N ILE A 309 -20.64 -9.30 1.58
CA ILE A 309 -20.23 -8.38 0.51
C ILE A 309 -21.30 -8.39 -0.59
N GLU A 310 -21.86 -7.22 -0.88
CA GLU A 310 -22.91 -7.04 -1.89
C GLU A 310 -22.35 -6.61 -3.25
N TYR A 311 -22.81 -7.27 -4.30
CA TYR A 311 -22.44 -7.00 -5.68
C TYR A 311 -23.65 -6.57 -6.51
N ASN A 312 -23.56 -5.41 -7.14
CA ASN A 312 -24.58 -4.88 -8.05
C ASN A 312 -24.25 -5.07 -9.54
N GLY A 313 -23.04 -5.55 -9.87
CA GLY A 313 -22.58 -5.77 -11.24
C GLY A 313 -22.06 -4.54 -11.98
N VAL A 314 -22.11 -3.35 -11.37
CA VAL A 314 -21.75 -2.07 -12.01
C VAL A 314 -20.45 -1.49 -11.45
N GLU A 315 -20.31 -1.48 -10.12
CA GLU A 315 -19.18 -0.91 -9.39
C GLU A 315 -18.58 -1.93 -8.41
N LYS A 316 -17.36 -1.66 -7.93
CA LYS A 316 -16.76 -2.47 -6.84
C LYS A 316 -17.64 -2.38 -5.59
N PRO A 317 -17.64 -3.40 -4.71
CA PRO A 317 -18.51 -3.44 -3.55
C PRO A 317 -18.30 -2.23 -2.65
N LYS A 318 -19.40 -1.54 -2.33
CA LYS A 318 -19.42 -0.42 -1.38
C LYS A 318 -20.18 -0.75 -0.11
N ASN A 319 -21.18 -1.63 -0.22
CA ASN A 319 -21.94 -2.10 0.92
C ASN A 319 -21.33 -3.40 1.42
N ILE A 320 -20.73 -3.33 2.61
CA ILE A 320 -20.13 -4.45 3.32
C ILE A 320 -20.80 -4.47 4.70
N ILE A 321 -21.40 -5.58 5.05
CA ILE A 321 -22.17 -5.73 6.29
C ILE A 321 -21.46 -6.77 7.14
N GLN A 322 -21.13 -6.40 8.37
CA GLN A 322 -20.67 -7.35 9.38
C GLN A 322 -21.85 -7.74 10.27
N PHE A 323 -22.13 -9.04 10.34
CA PHE A 323 -23.27 -9.59 11.07
C PHE A 323 -22.81 -10.61 12.10
N GLU A 324 -23.14 -10.38 13.36
CA GLU A 324 -22.92 -11.35 14.44
C GLU A 324 -24.09 -12.34 14.47
N PRO A 325 -23.88 -13.62 14.12
CA PRO A 325 -24.95 -14.59 14.17
C PRO A 325 -25.34 -14.88 15.62
N THR A 326 -26.64 -14.78 15.91
CA THR A 326 -27.19 -15.28 17.17
C THR A 326 -27.22 -16.80 17.15
N PHE A 327 -26.99 -17.44 18.31
CA PHE A 327 -26.98 -18.90 18.49
C PHE A 327 -28.17 -19.59 17.79
N ASP A 328 -29.37 -19.03 17.93
CA ASP A 328 -30.62 -19.55 17.36
C ASP A 328 -30.67 -19.61 15.82
N LEU A 329 -29.85 -18.82 15.12
CA LEU A 329 -29.93 -18.71 13.66
C LEU A 329 -29.52 -20.02 12.99
N PHE A 330 -28.50 -20.69 13.50
CA PHE A 330 -27.94 -21.90 12.90
C PHE A 330 -28.41 -23.20 13.57
N GLU A 331 -28.94 -23.16 14.80
CA GLU A 331 -29.40 -24.35 15.54
C GLU A 331 -30.70 -25.01 15.06
N THR A 332 -31.45 -24.39 14.16
CA THR A 332 -32.65 -25.03 13.58
C THR A 332 -32.28 -26.11 12.57
N GLN A 333 -31.83 -27.27 13.06
CA GLN A 333 -31.88 -28.59 12.44
C GLN A 333 -32.00 -29.66 13.53
N ASN A 334 -33.24 -30.03 13.89
CA ASN A 334 -33.63 -31.35 14.38
C ASN A 334 -35.16 -31.41 14.52
N VAL A 335 -35.90 -31.41 13.39
CA VAL A 335 -37.19 -32.11 13.25
C VAL A 335 -37.32 -32.62 11.83
#